data_AF-A0A2T2S4F5-F1
#
_entry.id   AF-A0A2T2S4F5-F1
#
_cell.length_a   1.000
_cell.length_b   1.000
_cell.length_c   1.000
_cell.angle_alpha   90.00
_cell.angle_beta   90.00
_cell.angle_gamma   90.00
#
_symmetry.space_group_name_H-M   'P 1'
#
loop_
_entity.id
_entity.type
_entity.pdbx_description
1 polymer ?
#
loop_
_entity_poly.entity_id
_entity_poly.type
_entity_poly.pdbx_seq_one_letter_code
_entity_poly.pdbx_strand_id
1 'polypeptide(L)'
;MPDRYRCRVENATVRPERRDALEDLVHKLFERRHHRLIAGREKDWLTVELVQSLREESRVYREALSTETEGPLPFALGYFRVRDDALQLVSDEVPANVDPESFVRFLSEFLQPGARLWFAHGEGEEGWAVRGIGEVEPLSAASETALDQTADEESEGASS
;
A
#
# COMPACT_ATOMS: atom_id res chain seq x y z
N MET A 1 15.24 -6.87 -9.54
CA MET A 1 14.12 -6.07 -9.02
C MET A 1 14.47 -4.61 -9.14
N PRO A 2 13.50 -3.72 -9.42
CA PRO A 2 13.71 -2.28 -9.32
C PRO A 2 14.25 -1.87 -7.96
N ASP A 3 14.88 -0.69 -7.91
CA ASP A 3 15.14 -0.02 -6.64
C ASP A 3 13.91 0.76 -6.15
N ARG A 4 13.06 1.24 -7.07
CA ARG A 4 11.85 2.02 -6.79
C ARG A 4 10.74 1.76 -7.81
N TYR A 5 9.50 1.96 -7.37
CA TYR A 5 8.30 2.03 -8.21
C TYR A 5 7.77 3.46 -8.23
N ARG A 6 7.28 3.90 -9.39
CA ARG A 6 6.32 5.02 -9.43
C ARG A 6 4.99 4.51 -8.89
N CYS A 7 4.40 5.22 -7.93
CA CYS A 7 3.20 4.76 -7.25
C CYS A 7 2.05 5.75 -7.43
N ARG A 8 0.87 5.22 -7.74
CA ARG A 8 -0.39 5.96 -7.77
C ARG A 8 -1.37 5.28 -6.82
N VAL A 9 -2.18 6.09 -6.13
CA VAL A 9 -3.17 5.60 -5.17
C VAL A 9 -4.48 6.34 -5.36
N GLU A 10 -5.58 5.60 -5.38
CA GLU A 10 -6.94 6.12 -5.53
C GLU A 10 -7.89 5.46 -4.53
N ASN A 11 -8.91 6.22 -4.11
CA ASN A 11 -9.97 5.76 -3.20
C ASN A 11 -9.45 5.10 -1.91
N ALA A 12 -8.26 5.49 -1.44
CA ALA A 12 -7.60 4.89 -0.29
C ALA A 12 -8.07 5.48 1.04
N THR A 13 -9.37 5.45 1.27
CA THR A 13 -9.96 5.82 2.55
C THR A 13 -9.52 4.84 3.63
N VAL A 14 -9.06 5.35 4.75
CA VAL A 14 -8.61 4.57 5.91
C VAL A 14 -9.83 4.14 6.73
N ARG A 15 -9.78 2.91 7.25
CA ARG A 15 -10.74 2.41 8.22
C ARG A 15 -10.63 3.22 9.52
N PRO A 16 -11.71 3.87 10.00
CA PRO A 16 -11.63 4.74 11.18
C PRO A 16 -11.02 4.05 12.40
N GLU A 17 -11.36 2.78 12.62
CA GLU A 17 -10.87 1.97 13.73
C GLU A 17 -9.40 1.56 13.61
N ARG A 18 -8.77 1.76 12.44
CA ARG A 18 -7.36 1.44 12.18
C ARG A 18 -6.49 2.67 11.93
N ARG A 19 -7.06 3.86 12.03
CA ARG A 19 -6.38 5.10 11.66
C ARG A 19 -5.12 5.35 12.48
N ASP A 20 -5.24 5.34 13.80
CA ASP A 20 -4.11 5.62 14.70
C ASP A 20 -2.98 4.60 14.50
N ALA A 21 -3.33 3.31 14.40
CA ALA A 21 -2.37 2.25 14.12
C ALA A 21 -1.64 2.44 12.78
N LEU A 22 -2.34 2.89 11.73
CA LEU A 22 -1.72 3.19 10.44
C LEU A 22 -0.77 4.40 10.53
N GLU A 23 -1.19 5.46 11.22
CA GLU A 23 -0.36 6.65 11.43
C GLU A 23 0.94 6.32 12.19
N ASP A 24 0.85 5.51 13.24
CA ASP A 24 2.00 5.05 14.02
C ASP A 24 2.94 4.17 13.19
N LEU A 25 2.39 3.29 12.35
CA LEU A 25 3.19 2.45 11.45
C LEU A 25 3.89 3.27 10.37
N VAL A 26 3.20 4.24 9.77
CA VAL A 26 3.78 5.18 8.80
C VAL A 26 4.98 5.89 9.44
N HIS A 27 4.81 6.41 10.65
CA HIS A 27 5.88 7.09 11.38
C HIS A 27 7.06 6.15 11.68
N LYS A 28 6.78 4.99 12.27
CA LYS A 28 7.80 3.97 12.62
C LYS A 28 8.63 3.54 11.41
N LEU A 29 7.99 3.29 10.26
CA LEU A 29 8.67 2.86 9.04
C LEU A 29 9.42 4.00 8.35
N PHE A 30 8.93 5.23 8.46
CA PHE A 30 9.68 6.39 7.99
C PHE A 30 10.96 6.61 8.79
N GLU A 31 10.91 6.55 10.13
CA GLU A 31 12.09 6.70 10.99
C GLU A 31 13.14 5.61 10.70
N ARG A 32 12.68 4.38 10.48
CA ARG A 32 13.54 3.21 10.26
C ARG A 32 13.92 3.01 8.79
N ARG A 33 13.64 3.95 7.88
CA ARG A 33 13.96 3.84 6.43
C ARG A 33 15.46 3.63 6.12
N HIS A 34 16.34 3.98 7.05
CA HIS A 34 17.78 3.78 6.94
C HIS A 34 18.24 2.38 7.35
N HIS A 35 17.32 1.47 7.72
CA HIS A 35 17.61 0.08 8.12
C HIS A 35 18.54 -0.67 7.16
N ARG A 36 18.45 -0.39 5.85
CA ARG A 36 19.34 -0.98 4.83
C ARG A 36 20.82 -0.61 4.98
N LEU A 37 21.13 0.49 5.67
CA LEU A 37 22.49 0.98 5.89
C LEU A 37 23.15 0.34 7.12
N ILE A 38 22.38 -0.38 7.93
CA ILE A 38 22.85 -1.11 9.11
C ILE A 38 23.35 -2.49 8.65
N ALA A 39 24.47 -2.95 9.22
CA ALA A 39 25.11 -4.21 8.86
C ALA A 39 25.38 -5.09 10.09
N GLY A 40 25.51 -6.40 9.86
CA GLY A 40 25.85 -7.36 10.90
C GLY A 40 24.71 -7.61 11.91
N ARG A 41 25.08 -8.13 13.08
CA ARG A 41 24.14 -8.64 14.09
C ARG A 41 23.11 -7.62 14.59
N GLU A 42 23.46 -6.33 14.57
CA GLU A 42 22.55 -5.25 14.94
C GLU A 42 21.36 -5.17 13.97
N LYS A 43 21.62 -5.34 12.66
CA LYS A 43 20.58 -5.40 11.65
C LYS A 43 19.62 -6.57 11.89
N ASP A 44 20.16 -7.73 12.23
CA ASP A 44 19.35 -8.94 12.45
C ASP A 44 18.40 -8.74 13.64
N TRP A 45 18.90 -8.17 14.74
CA TRP A 45 18.08 -7.86 15.91
C TRP A 45 16.99 -6.82 15.61
N LEU A 46 17.34 -5.72 14.95
CA LEU A 46 16.38 -4.68 14.56
C LEU A 46 15.34 -5.19 13.55
N THR A 47 15.73 -6.11 12.69
CA THR A 47 14.81 -6.78 11.75
C THR A 47 13.76 -7.56 12.51
N VAL A 48 14.18 -8.40 13.47
CA VAL A 48 13.26 -9.20 14.29
C VAL A 48 12.33 -8.29 15.09
N GLU A 49 12.85 -7.23 15.70
CA GLU A 49 12.03 -6.26 16.45
C GLU A 49 10.98 -5.58 15.55
N LEU A 50 11.35 -5.20 14.34
CA LEU A 50 10.44 -4.64 13.34
C LEU A 50 9.37 -5.64 12.91
N VAL A 51 9.76 -6.89 12.64
CA VAL A 51 8.83 -7.97 12.27
C VAL A 51 7.81 -8.18 13.39
N GLN A 52 8.25 -8.26 14.65
CA GLN A 52 7.37 -8.43 15.80
C GLN A 52 6.41 -7.23 15.97
N SER A 53 6.93 -6.01 15.86
CA SER A 53 6.08 -4.80 15.87
C SER A 53 4.99 -4.84 14.78
N LEU A 54 5.32 -5.29 13.57
CA LEU A 54 4.34 -5.40 12.47
C LEU A 54 3.31 -6.52 12.72
N ARG A 55 3.73 -7.63 13.35
CA ARG A 55 2.86 -8.76 13.70
C ARG A 55 1.88 -8.44 14.83
N GLU A 56 2.26 -7.52 15.72
CA GLU A 56 1.39 -7.01 16.78
C GLU A 56 0.27 -6.13 16.19
N GLU A 57 0.63 -5.23 15.28
CA GLU A 57 -0.30 -4.23 14.71
C GLU A 57 -1.17 -4.77 13.57
N SER A 58 -0.66 -5.73 12.78
CA SER A 58 -1.34 -6.28 11.61
C SER A 58 -1.52 -7.79 11.69
N ARG A 59 -2.79 -8.21 11.69
CA ARG A 59 -3.16 -9.62 11.60
C ARG A 59 -2.80 -10.20 10.24
N VAL A 60 -3.03 -9.45 9.15
CA VAL A 60 -2.69 -9.90 7.79
C VAL A 60 -1.20 -10.13 7.68
N TYR A 61 -0.39 -9.22 8.21
CA TYR A 61 1.06 -9.39 8.25
C TYR A 61 1.46 -10.65 9.03
N ARG A 62 0.88 -10.82 10.22
CA ARG A 62 1.18 -11.94 11.13
C ARG A 62 0.84 -13.30 10.55
N GLU A 63 -0.30 -13.41 9.86
CA GLU A 63 -0.86 -14.69 9.41
C GLU A 63 -0.47 -15.05 7.98
N ALA A 64 -0.29 -14.06 7.10
CA ALA A 64 -0.10 -14.31 5.67
C ALA A 64 1.28 -13.89 5.12
N LEU A 65 1.96 -12.91 5.74
CA LEU A 65 3.16 -12.29 5.14
C LEU A 65 4.45 -12.59 5.90
N SER A 66 4.37 -13.02 7.15
CA SER A 66 5.54 -13.19 8.01
C SER A 66 5.53 -14.52 8.77
N THR A 67 6.73 -14.96 9.13
CA THR A 67 6.95 -15.91 10.21
C THR A 67 7.17 -15.13 11.52
N GLU A 68 7.53 -15.83 12.59
CA GLU A 68 7.86 -15.19 13.86
C GLU A 68 9.07 -14.26 13.76
N THR A 69 10.07 -14.58 12.94
CA THR A 69 11.34 -13.81 12.90
C THR A 69 11.63 -13.18 11.54
N GLU A 70 10.85 -13.52 10.51
CA GLU A 70 11.10 -13.09 9.14
C GLU A 70 9.82 -12.57 8.48
N GLY A 71 9.96 -11.61 7.58
CA GLY A 71 8.87 -11.07 6.80
C GLY A 71 9.29 -9.87 5.96
N PRO A 72 8.50 -9.47 4.96
CA PRO A 72 8.78 -8.28 4.19
C PRO A 72 8.68 -7.06 5.11
N LEU A 73 9.65 -6.15 5.09
CA LEU A 73 9.58 -4.90 5.87
C LEU A 73 9.02 -3.81 4.97
N PRO A 74 7.76 -3.35 5.12
CA PRO A 74 7.10 -2.49 4.14
C PRO A 74 7.51 -1.01 4.27
N PHE A 75 8.81 -0.70 4.17
CA PHE A 75 9.35 0.67 4.24
C PHE A 75 8.74 1.64 3.21
N ALA A 76 8.11 1.14 2.15
CA ALA A 76 7.28 1.94 1.26
C ALA A 76 6.19 2.73 2.02
N LEU A 77 5.66 2.19 3.11
CA LEU A 77 4.66 2.87 3.95
C LEU A 77 5.16 4.22 4.50
N GLY A 78 6.46 4.35 4.77
CA GLY A 78 7.05 5.61 5.23
C GLY A 78 7.01 6.75 4.20
N TYR A 79 6.58 6.48 2.96
CA TYR A 79 6.37 7.46 1.90
C TYR A 79 4.89 7.85 1.74
N PHE A 80 4.05 7.45 2.68
CA PHE A 80 2.66 7.84 2.77
C PHE A 80 2.43 8.74 3.97
N ARG A 81 1.26 9.37 4.01
CA ARG A 81 0.69 10.04 5.18
C ARG A 81 -0.80 9.76 5.22
N VAL A 82 -1.37 9.75 6.42
CA VAL A 82 -2.83 9.83 6.57
C VAL A 82 -3.23 11.29 6.65
N ARG A 83 -4.19 11.70 5.83
CA ARG A 83 -4.74 13.06 5.82
C ARG A 83 -6.18 13.02 5.36
N ASP A 84 -7.07 13.72 6.08
CA ASP A 84 -8.49 13.81 5.77
C ASP A 84 -9.11 12.40 5.58
N ASP A 85 -8.74 11.48 6.49
CA ASP A 85 -9.12 10.06 6.50
C ASP A 85 -8.70 9.24 5.25
N ALA A 86 -7.80 9.78 4.42
CA ALA A 86 -7.26 9.10 3.26
C ALA A 86 -5.74 8.86 3.38
N LEU A 87 -5.29 7.72 2.88
CA LEU A 87 -3.87 7.44 2.71
C LEU A 87 -3.37 8.12 1.44
N GLN A 88 -2.44 9.06 1.60
CA GLN A 88 -1.89 9.86 0.51
C GLN A 88 -0.40 9.60 0.37
N LEU A 89 0.06 9.57 -0.87
CA LEU A 89 1.47 9.48 -1.19
C LEU A 89 2.15 10.85 -1.02
N VAL A 90 3.34 10.91 -0.42
CA VAL A 90 4.10 12.17 -0.24
C VAL A 90 5.23 12.35 -1.27
N SER A 91 5.46 11.35 -2.13
CA SER A 91 6.52 11.30 -3.14
C SER A 91 6.07 10.38 -4.25
N ASP A 92 6.20 10.77 -5.52
CA ASP A 92 5.74 9.98 -6.68
C ASP A 92 6.37 8.58 -6.80
N GLU A 93 7.44 8.33 -6.04
CA GLU A 93 8.13 7.04 -5.97
C GLU A 93 8.22 6.47 -4.57
N VAL A 94 8.09 5.14 -4.49
CA VAL A 94 8.30 4.33 -3.28
C VAL A 94 9.43 3.31 -3.49
N PRO A 95 10.17 2.93 -2.44
CA PRO A 95 11.15 1.85 -2.53
C PRO A 95 10.49 0.53 -2.94
N ALA A 96 11.19 -0.24 -3.78
CA ALA A 96 10.75 -1.56 -4.26
C ALA A 96 11.24 -2.69 -3.33
N ASN A 97 11.11 -2.48 -2.02
CA ASN A 97 11.63 -3.38 -0.98
C ASN A 97 10.65 -4.50 -0.61
N VAL A 98 9.41 -4.43 -1.08
CA VAL A 98 8.38 -5.45 -0.92
C VAL A 98 7.69 -5.60 -2.28
N ASP A 99 7.31 -6.84 -2.59
CA ASP A 99 6.46 -7.15 -3.73
C ASP A 99 5.15 -6.34 -3.68
N PRO A 100 4.71 -5.70 -4.78
CA PRO A 100 3.52 -4.85 -4.80
C PRO A 100 2.24 -5.53 -4.28
N GLU A 101 1.95 -6.77 -4.68
CA GLU A 101 0.76 -7.49 -4.19
C GLU A 101 0.82 -7.67 -2.67
N SER A 102 1.98 -8.10 -2.16
CA SER A 102 2.20 -8.28 -0.73
C SER A 102 2.02 -6.98 0.05
N PHE A 103 2.46 -5.85 -0.51
CA PHE A 103 2.29 -4.53 0.10
C PHE A 103 0.83 -4.08 0.09
N VAL A 104 0.09 -4.25 -1.01
CA VAL A 104 -1.34 -3.93 -1.06
C VAL A 104 -2.15 -4.85 -0.14
N ARG A 105 -1.79 -6.14 -0.06
CA ARG A 105 -2.40 -7.09 0.87
C ARG A 105 -2.20 -6.65 2.31
N PHE A 106 -1.00 -6.18 2.69
CA PHE A 106 -0.78 -5.57 4.00
C PHE A 106 -1.68 -4.34 4.23
N LEU A 107 -1.73 -3.41 3.27
CA LEU A 107 -2.55 -2.20 3.36
C LEU A 107 -4.06 -2.47 3.44
N SER A 108 -4.54 -3.60 2.91
CA SER A 108 -5.96 -3.98 2.92
C SER A 108 -6.58 -4.09 4.33
N GLU A 109 -5.76 -4.32 5.36
CA GLU A 109 -6.21 -4.31 6.76
C GLU A 109 -6.58 -2.91 7.25
N PHE A 110 -5.97 -1.87 6.66
CA PHE A 110 -6.16 -0.48 7.06
C PHE A 110 -7.06 0.30 6.10
N LEU A 111 -7.16 -0.12 4.84
CA LEU A 111 -7.93 0.59 3.83
C LEU A 111 -9.34 -0.01 3.66
N GLN A 112 -10.30 0.87 3.34
CA GLN A 112 -11.65 0.47 2.95
C GLN A 112 -11.63 -0.28 1.61
N PRO A 113 -12.61 -1.19 1.37
CA PRO A 113 -12.79 -1.79 0.05
C PRO A 113 -12.97 -0.74 -1.04
N GLY A 114 -12.40 -0.99 -2.22
CA GLY A 114 -12.41 -0.05 -3.34
C GLY A 114 -11.15 0.80 -3.46
N ALA A 115 -10.27 0.79 -2.45
CA ALA A 115 -8.93 1.37 -2.56
C ALA A 115 -8.12 0.69 -3.67
N ARG A 116 -7.36 1.47 -4.44
CA ARG A 116 -6.58 1.00 -5.58
C ARG A 116 -5.17 1.56 -5.52
N LEU A 117 -4.20 0.73 -5.84
CA LEU A 117 -2.79 1.10 -5.91
C LEU A 117 -2.19 0.56 -7.21
N TRP A 118 -1.41 1.40 -7.88
CA TRP A 118 -0.64 1.04 -9.07
C TRP A 118 0.84 1.27 -8.82
N PHE A 119 1.65 0.39 -9.41
CA PHE A 119 3.09 0.37 -9.31
C PHE A 119 3.68 0.24 -10.71
N ALA A 120 4.34 1.29 -11.17
CA ALA A 120 4.97 1.32 -12.48
C ALA A 120 6.49 1.13 -12.36
N HIS A 121 7.04 0.27 -13.22
CA HIS A 121 8.48 0.06 -13.38
C HIS A 121 8.84 -0.23 -14.84
N GLY A 122 9.80 0.51 -15.39
CA GLY A 122 10.18 0.39 -16.80
C GLY A 122 9.01 0.79 -17.71
N GLU A 123 8.61 -0.12 -18.59
CA GLU A 123 7.47 0.05 -19.52
C GLU A 123 6.16 -0.58 -19.00
N GLY A 124 6.18 -1.24 -17.84
CA GLY A 124 5.02 -1.92 -17.26
C GLY A 124 4.42 -1.18 -16.07
N GLU A 125 3.10 -1.28 -15.93
CA GLU A 125 2.34 -0.88 -14.74
C GLU A 125 1.47 -2.05 -14.30
N GLU A 126 1.48 -2.32 -13.00
CA GLU A 126 0.65 -3.34 -12.36
C GLU A 126 -0.18 -2.66 -11.26
N GLY A 127 -1.43 -3.10 -11.08
CA GLY A 127 -2.32 -2.51 -10.10
C GLY A 127 -3.14 -3.54 -9.35
N TRP A 128 -3.57 -3.19 -8.15
CA TRP A 128 -4.41 -4.03 -7.28
C TRP A 128 -5.51 -3.20 -6.64
N ALA A 129 -6.68 -3.82 -6.50
CA ALA A 129 -7.81 -3.31 -5.73
C ALA A 129 -7.99 -4.06 -4.42
N VAL A 130 -8.26 -3.33 -3.36
CA VAL A 130 -8.67 -3.89 -2.06
C VAL A 130 -10.13 -4.30 -2.13
N ARG A 131 -10.44 -5.56 -1.83
CA ARG A 131 -11.81 -6.09 -1.72
C ARG A 131 -12.25 -6.29 -0.28
N GLY A 132 -11.30 -6.61 0.59
CA GLY A 132 -11.52 -6.88 2.00
C GLY A 132 -10.20 -6.98 2.75
N ILE A 133 -10.26 -7.33 4.02
CA ILE A 133 -9.05 -7.50 4.83
C ILE A 133 -8.32 -8.76 4.37
N GLY A 134 -7.09 -8.61 3.89
CA GLY A 134 -6.27 -9.68 3.32
C GLY A 134 -6.65 -10.08 1.89
N GLU A 135 -7.67 -9.44 1.31
CA GLU A 135 -8.25 -9.79 0.00
C GLU A 135 -7.98 -8.67 -1.01
N VAL A 136 -7.18 -9.00 -2.02
CA VAL A 136 -6.78 -8.09 -3.09
C VAL A 136 -6.95 -8.77 -4.44
N GLU A 137 -7.30 -7.98 -5.46
CA GLU A 137 -7.47 -8.46 -6.83
C GLU A 137 -6.61 -7.64 -7.79
N PRO A 138 -5.96 -8.27 -8.78
CA PRO A 138 -5.25 -7.54 -9.81
C PRO A 138 -6.22 -6.71 -10.65
N LEU A 139 -5.84 -5.48 -10.94
CA LEU A 139 -6.53 -4.60 -11.87
C LEU A 139 -6.11 -4.96 -13.29
N SER A 140 -7.07 -5.33 -14.13
CA SER A 140 -6.83 -5.50 -15.55
C SER A 140 -6.70 -4.14 -16.22
N ALA A 141 -5.65 -3.95 -17.03
CA ALA A 141 -5.41 -2.71 -17.79
C ALA A 141 -6.60 -2.29 -18.70
N ALA A 142 -7.51 -3.22 -19.01
CA ALA A 142 -8.69 -2.98 -19.85
C ALA A 142 -9.91 -2.41 -19.11
N SER A 143 -9.92 -2.39 -17.77
CA SER A 143 -11.11 -2.02 -17.00
C SER A 143 -11.24 -0.52 -16.69
N GLU A 144 -10.22 0.28 -17.00
CA GLU A 144 -10.20 1.72 -16.66
C GLU A 144 -10.76 2.63 -17.76
N THR A 145 -10.79 2.20 -19.03
CA THR A 145 -11.34 3.05 -20.12
C THR A 145 -12.87 3.10 -20.14
N ALA A 146 -13.55 2.17 -19.44
CA ALA A 146 -15.01 2.05 -19.49
C ALA A 146 -15.76 2.91 -18.45
N LEU A 147 -15.08 3.40 -17.41
CA LEU A 147 -15.70 4.24 -16.36
C LEU A 147 -15.65 5.74 -16.67
N ASP A 148 -14.77 6.16 -17.58
CA ASP A 148 -14.61 7.57 -17.97
C ASP A 148 -15.51 7.95 -19.17
N GLN A 149 -16.18 6.97 -19.80
CA GLN A 149 -17.03 7.19 -20.99
C GLN A 149 -18.53 7.16 -20.71
N THR A 150 -18.97 6.83 -19.50
CA THR A 150 -20.42 6.78 -19.17
C THR A 150 -20.96 8.04 -18.50
N ALA A 151 -20.11 9.03 -18.22
CA ALA A 151 -20.52 10.30 -17.63
C ALA A 151 -20.92 11.38 -18.65
N ASP A 152 -20.61 11.20 -19.95
CA ASP A 152 -20.78 12.24 -20.98
C ASP A 152 -21.97 12.04 -21.94
N GLU A 153 -22.78 10.98 -21.82
CA GLU A 153 -23.91 10.71 -22.74
C GLU A 153 -25.32 10.93 -22.16
N GLU A 154 -25.48 11.56 -20.99
CA GLU A 154 -26.80 11.84 -20.40
C GLU A 154 -27.15 13.33 -20.27
N SER A 155 -26.74 14.15 -21.24
CA SER A 155 -27.24 15.54 -21.39
C SER A 155 -27.17 16.05 -22.83
N GLU A 156 -28.04 15.56 -23.71
CA GLU A 156 -28.53 16.23 -24.92
C GLU A 156 -29.63 15.36 -25.53
N GLY A 157 -30.88 15.75 -25.76
CA GLY A 157 -31.60 16.99 -25.52
C GLY A 157 -33.09 16.68 -25.59
N ALA A 158 -33.84 17.14 -24.59
CA ALA A 158 -35.27 17.35 -24.69
C ALA A 158 -35.50 18.84 -24.95
N SER A 159 -35.91 19.21 -26.17
CA SER A 159 -36.98 20.20 -26.43
C SER A 159 -37.00 20.71 -27.87
N SER A 160 -38.23 20.64 -28.41
CA SER A 160 -38.86 21.43 -29.48
C SER A 160 -38.50 21.12 -30.94
#